data_AF-A0A2Z4WBK6-F1
#
_entry.id   AF-A0A2Z4WBK6-F1
#
_cell.length_a   1.000
_cell.length_b   1.000
_cell.length_c   1.000
_cell.angle_alpha   90.00
_cell.angle_beta   90.00
_cell.angle_gamma   90.00
#
_symmetry.space_group_name_H-M   'P 1'
#
loop_
_entity.id
_entity.type
_entity.pdbx_description
1 polymer ?
#
loop_
_entity_poly.entity_id
_entity_poly.type
_entity_poly.pdbx_seq_one_letter_code
_entity_poly.pdbx_strand_id
1 'polypeptide(L)'
;MNIVMVKINDLEYSLKGVEEPEYISSLAQYVNEKVKSIKNNNPKLGTSELAILSAVNIVDELFKLNIDYKNQQQQLESMDGELKITLEKYNEAIKKNMKVIEESAQFKEELKKLEQDSIEENKKYKEQIVILTNKLEEINDQEEQKVKKLKNEHLEEKKALQKKLDDLRINLENQCKNLQAKLKNQEDKYSKEQIELQATVNSLKQNNHKELSEHKEIIRQLKEQNSKDKIQYTNEINDLKEKHNKEITKCKEELTILQQHYNSTIENNKKNIKNLEEKYKEIISKNEIQINILKENHNNQLENYKKEMKVLQDKNNNEVQQYLNKISLLEQKYSTEIEEYKKQIEELEDKLNIQDTENNKNIEKHKEEISLLKEGHTEEIELYKDKINNLEKTYEKEKDSFKDEIQSLKIKSIEEEQSKEEIRKLKDKLIKLKEQNNFLEEKGKLYIKEIKTLRNHNKETKFDLQTYKYKVLDLENRLQENQIFLAKERLKKEPLRKK
;
A
#
# COMPACT_ATOMS: atom_id res chain seq x y z
N MET A 1 -89.76 -106.19 -11.96
CA MET A 1 -91.10 -105.66 -11.66
C MET A 1 -91.48 -106.19 -10.31
N ASN A 2 -91.54 -105.30 -9.33
CA ASN A 2 -91.80 -105.62 -7.94
C ASN A 2 -93.29 -105.38 -7.65
N ILE A 3 -93.91 -106.25 -6.87
CA ILE A 3 -95.30 -106.11 -6.42
C ILE A 3 -95.28 -105.90 -4.92
N VAL A 4 -95.84 -104.78 -4.46
CA VAL A 4 -95.89 -104.41 -3.05
C VAL A 4 -97.34 -104.17 -2.65
N MET A 5 -97.77 -104.82 -1.56
CA MET A 5 -99.08 -104.59 -0.96
C MET A 5 -98.97 -103.40 0.00
N VAL A 6 -99.77 -102.37 -0.22
CA VAL A 6 -99.74 -101.12 0.57
C VAL A 6 -101.16 -100.72 0.97
N LYS A 7 -101.30 -99.96 2.07
CA LYS A 7 -102.59 -99.49 2.58
C LYS A 7 -102.70 -97.97 2.49
N ILE A 8 -103.64 -97.46 1.70
CA ILE A 8 -103.88 -96.02 1.46
C ILE A 8 -105.34 -95.68 1.78
N ASN A 9 -105.56 -94.73 2.70
CA ASN A 9 -106.90 -94.34 3.18
C ASN A 9 -107.76 -95.55 3.59
N ASP A 10 -107.16 -96.45 4.35
CA ASP A 10 -107.75 -97.68 4.86
C ASP A 10 -108.10 -98.77 3.82
N LEU A 11 -107.72 -98.57 2.55
CA LEU A 11 -107.88 -99.54 1.47
C LEU A 11 -106.53 -100.18 1.10
N GLU A 12 -106.53 -101.48 0.84
CA GLU A 12 -105.34 -102.21 0.40
C GLU A 12 -105.21 -102.20 -1.13
N TYR A 13 -104.01 -101.88 -1.62
CA TYR A 13 -103.67 -101.83 -3.04
C TYR A 13 -102.44 -102.70 -3.31
N SER A 14 -102.48 -103.43 -4.42
CA SER A 14 -101.31 -104.13 -4.97
C SER A 14 -100.66 -103.23 -6.01
N LEU A 15 -99.54 -102.58 -5.67
CA LEU A 15 -98.81 -101.71 -6.58
C LEU A 15 -97.72 -102.50 -7.30
N LYS A 16 -97.65 -102.34 -8.63
CA LYS A 16 -96.63 -102.96 -9.48
C LYS A 16 -95.72 -101.88 -10.06
N GLY A 17 -94.43 -101.93 -9.75
CA GLY A 17 -93.44 -100.94 -10.20
C GLY A 17 -92.13 -101.57 -10.66
N VAL A 18 -91.28 -100.78 -11.31
CA VAL A 18 -89.90 -101.17 -11.68
C VAL A 18 -88.93 -100.86 -10.54
N GLU A 19 -89.25 -99.84 -9.74
CA GLU A 19 -88.46 -99.37 -8.61
C GLU A 19 -88.41 -100.36 -7.44
N GLU A 20 -87.50 -100.09 -6.50
CA GLU A 20 -87.31 -100.92 -5.32
C GLU A 20 -88.56 -100.96 -4.43
N PRO A 21 -88.85 -102.12 -3.78
CA PRO A 21 -90.04 -102.25 -2.95
C PRO A 21 -90.14 -101.21 -1.84
N GLU A 22 -89.01 -100.81 -1.25
CA GLU A 22 -88.91 -99.80 -0.20
C GLU A 22 -89.33 -98.42 -0.70
N TYR A 23 -88.89 -98.03 -1.90
CA TYR A 23 -89.27 -96.77 -2.53
C TYR A 23 -90.75 -96.75 -2.92
N ILE A 24 -91.29 -97.85 -3.46
CA ILE A 24 -92.72 -97.97 -3.78
C ILE A 24 -93.56 -97.86 -2.49
N SER A 25 -93.11 -98.51 -1.41
CA SER A 25 -93.76 -98.43 -0.10
C SER A 25 -93.73 -97.02 0.48
N SER A 26 -92.60 -96.30 0.36
CA SER A 26 -92.47 -94.93 0.85
C SER A 26 -93.32 -93.94 0.05
N LEU A 27 -93.42 -94.09 -1.28
CA LEU A 27 -94.36 -93.33 -2.10
C LEU A 27 -95.82 -93.54 -1.67
N ALA A 28 -96.21 -94.80 -1.44
CA ALA A 28 -97.54 -95.12 -0.97
C ALA A 28 -97.81 -94.54 0.42
N GLN A 29 -96.82 -94.56 1.32
CA GLN A 29 -96.90 -93.93 2.63
C GLN A 29 -97.09 -92.41 2.51
N TYR A 30 -96.30 -91.74 1.69
CA TYR A 30 -96.40 -90.30 1.46
C TYR A 30 -97.78 -89.91 0.90
N VAL A 31 -98.29 -90.65 -0.10
CA VAL A 31 -99.65 -90.44 -0.64
C VAL A 31 -100.70 -90.64 0.46
N ASN A 32 -100.57 -91.69 1.27
CA ASN A 32 -101.48 -91.96 2.38
C ASN A 32 -101.48 -90.84 3.43
N GLU A 33 -100.31 -90.33 3.80
CA GLU A 33 -100.17 -89.19 4.71
C GLU A 33 -100.82 -87.92 4.13
N LYS A 34 -100.64 -87.66 2.84
CA LYS A 34 -101.27 -86.53 2.15
C LYS A 34 -102.80 -86.64 2.12
N VAL A 35 -103.32 -87.83 1.78
CA VAL A 35 -104.77 -88.11 1.79
C VAL A 35 -105.34 -87.97 3.20
N LYS A 36 -104.65 -88.50 4.23
CA LYS A 36 -105.07 -88.34 5.64
C LYS A 36 -105.08 -86.88 6.08
N SER A 37 -104.05 -86.12 5.73
CA SER A 37 -103.95 -84.68 6.05
C SER A 37 -105.12 -83.89 5.45
N ILE A 38 -105.44 -84.13 4.17
CA ILE A 38 -106.55 -83.46 3.48
C ILE A 38 -107.90 -83.89 4.06
N LYS A 39 -108.07 -85.18 4.38
CA LYS A 39 -109.28 -85.73 5.00
C LYS A 39 -109.53 -85.13 6.39
N ASN A 40 -108.49 -84.97 7.19
CA ASN A 40 -108.58 -84.34 8.52
C ASN A 40 -109.04 -82.88 8.42
N ASN A 41 -108.58 -82.14 7.40
CA ASN A 41 -108.96 -80.75 7.18
C ASN A 41 -110.33 -80.59 6.49
N ASN A 42 -110.81 -81.62 5.78
CA ASN A 42 -112.03 -81.58 4.99
C ASN A 42 -112.87 -82.87 5.14
N PRO A 43 -113.47 -83.12 6.32
CA PRO A 43 -114.10 -84.41 6.66
C PRO A 43 -115.37 -84.74 5.87
N LYS A 44 -115.92 -83.77 5.10
CA LYS A 44 -117.13 -83.95 4.28
C LYS A 44 -116.83 -84.45 2.84
N LEU A 45 -115.56 -84.51 2.44
CA LEU A 45 -115.18 -84.93 1.09
C LEU A 45 -115.24 -86.45 0.93
N GLY A 46 -115.73 -86.90 -0.22
CA GLY A 46 -115.71 -88.31 -0.61
C GLY A 46 -114.31 -88.80 -0.96
N THR A 47 -114.12 -90.12 -0.99
CA THR A 47 -112.82 -90.75 -1.29
C THR A 47 -112.23 -90.29 -2.64
N SER A 48 -113.05 -90.11 -3.67
CA SER A 48 -112.62 -89.63 -4.99
C SER A 48 -112.15 -88.18 -4.96
N GLU A 49 -112.85 -87.30 -4.23
CA GLU A 49 -112.49 -85.89 -4.10
C GLU A 49 -111.19 -85.72 -3.30
N LEU A 50 -111.01 -86.52 -2.23
CA LEU A 50 -109.77 -86.60 -1.46
C LEU A 50 -108.60 -87.07 -2.32
N ALA A 51 -108.81 -88.09 -3.17
CA ALA A 51 -107.78 -88.59 -4.06
C ALA A 51 -107.37 -87.54 -5.11
N ILE A 52 -108.34 -86.85 -5.73
CA ILE A 52 -108.08 -85.78 -6.71
C ILE A 52 -107.34 -84.62 -6.04
N LEU A 53 -107.79 -84.17 -4.86
CA LEU A 53 -107.16 -83.06 -4.15
C LEU A 53 -105.72 -83.42 -3.72
N SER A 54 -105.49 -84.65 -3.24
CA SER A 54 -104.14 -85.15 -2.97
C SER A 54 -103.26 -85.16 -4.22
N ALA A 55 -103.78 -85.65 -5.35
CA ALA A 55 -103.05 -85.66 -6.61
C ALA A 55 -102.68 -84.24 -7.06
N VAL A 56 -103.61 -83.28 -7.00
CA VAL A 56 -103.36 -81.87 -7.35
C VAL A 56 -102.29 -81.25 -6.44
N ASN A 57 -102.34 -81.52 -5.13
CA ASN A 57 -101.35 -81.00 -4.19
C ASN A 57 -99.95 -81.57 -4.47
N ILE A 58 -99.85 -82.88 -4.74
CA ILE A 58 -98.57 -83.53 -5.07
C ILE A 58 -98.01 -83.00 -6.39
N VAL A 59 -98.88 -82.78 -7.39
CA VAL A 59 -98.49 -82.16 -8.66
C VAL A 59 -97.99 -80.73 -8.44
N ASP A 60 -98.69 -79.91 -7.65
CA ASP A 60 -98.24 -78.55 -7.32
C ASP A 60 -96.86 -78.54 -6.63
N GLU A 61 -96.63 -79.43 -5.66
CA GLU A 61 -95.32 -79.62 -5.02
C GLU A 61 -94.23 -79.98 -6.04
N LEU A 62 -94.53 -80.88 -6.98
CA LEU A 62 -93.61 -81.27 -8.05
C LEU A 62 -93.31 -80.11 -9.01
N PHE A 63 -94.31 -79.29 -9.37
CA PHE A 63 -94.11 -78.13 -10.22
C PHE A 63 -93.23 -77.06 -9.53
N LYS A 64 -93.48 -76.78 -8.25
CA LYS A 64 -92.65 -75.87 -7.45
C LYS A 64 -91.20 -76.37 -7.36
N LEU A 65 -91.02 -77.66 -7.07
CA LEU A 65 -89.70 -78.28 -7.02
C LEU A 65 -88.96 -78.19 -8.36
N ASN A 66 -89.66 -78.38 -9.48
CA ASN A 66 -89.07 -78.26 -10.81
C ASN A 66 -88.66 -76.81 -11.16
N ILE A 67 -89.45 -75.82 -10.73
CA ILE A 67 -89.09 -74.40 -10.86
C ILE A 67 -87.84 -74.11 -10.04
N ASP A 68 -87.79 -74.55 -8.78
CA ASP A 68 -86.63 -74.36 -7.92
C ASP A 68 -85.38 -75.04 -8.47
N TYR A 69 -85.53 -76.26 -8.99
CA TYR A 69 -84.45 -77.00 -9.65
C TYR A 69 -83.90 -76.22 -10.86
N LYS A 70 -84.77 -75.71 -11.73
CA LYS A 70 -84.35 -74.89 -12.88
C LYS A 70 -83.65 -73.60 -12.45
N ASN A 71 -84.14 -72.94 -11.41
CA ASN A 71 -83.51 -71.73 -10.87
C ASN A 71 -82.12 -72.04 -10.31
N GLN A 72 -81.97 -73.14 -9.56
CA GLN A 72 -80.66 -73.60 -9.06
C GLN A 72 -79.71 -73.95 -10.20
N GLN A 73 -80.20 -74.63 -11.23
CA GLN A 73 -79.41 -74.97 -12.42
C GLN A 73 -78.91 -73.71 -13.13
N GLN A 74 -79.77 -72.70 -13.30
CA GLN A 74 -79.40 -71.43 -13.92
C GLN A 74 -78.37 -70.65 -13.07
N GLN A 75 -78.51 -70.68 -11.74
CA GLN A 75 -77.52 -70.11 -10.83
C GLN A 75 -76.16 -70.81 -10.95
N LEU A 76 -76.15 -72.15 -11.01
CA LEU A 76 -74.92 -72.92 -11.21
C LEU A 76 -74.23 -72.57 -12.53
N GLU A 77 -74.98 -72.47 -13.62
CA GLU A 77 -74.44 -72.06 -14.92
C GLU A 77 -73.85 -70.64 -14.88
N SER A 78 -74.52 -69.70 -14.19
CA SER A 78 -73.99 -68.34 -14.02
C SER A 78 -72.70 -68.31 -13.20
N MET A 79 -72.62 -69.08 -12.11
CA MET A 79 -71.44 -69.18 -11.26
C MET A 79 -70.26 -69.84 -12.00
N ASP A 80 -70.52 -70.86 -12.81
CA ASP A 80 -69.48 -71.50 -13.64
C ASP A 80 -68.90 -70.53 -14.67
N GLY A 81 -69.76 -69.71 -15.29
CA GLY A 81 -69.34 -68.64 -16.20
C GLY A 81 -68.45 -67.60 -15.50
N GLU A 82 -68.84 -67.12 -14.31
CA GLU A 82 -68.05 -66.19 -13.51
C GLU A 82 -66.71 -66.78 -13.07
N LEU A 83 -66.71 -68.05 -12.68
CA LEU A 83 -65.50 -68.77 -12.28
C LEU A 83 -64.51 -68.85 -13.43
N LYS A 84 -65.00 -69.18 -14.64
CA LYS A 84 -64.18 -69.25 -15.85
C LYS A 84 -63.54 -67.91 -16.19
N ILE A 85 -64.30 -66.82 -16.14
CA ILE A 85 -63.79 -65.45 -16.38
C ILE A 85 -62.73 -65.09 -15.34
N THR A 86 -62.96 -65.45 -14.08
CA THR A 86 -62.02 -65.15 -12.98
C THR A 86 -60.72 -65.94 -13.15
N LEU A 87 -60.80 -67.20 -13.55
CA LEU A 87 -59.63 -68.04 -13.85
C LEU A 87 -58.81 -67.48 -15.02
N GLU A 88 -59.45 -67.02 -16.09
CA GLU A 88 -58.76 -66.37 -17.21
C GLU A 88 -58.01 -65.11 -16.77
N LYS A 89 -58.67 -64.23 -16.01
CA LYS A 89 -58.04 -63.02 -15.44
C LYS A 89 -56.84 -63.36 -14.54
N TYR A 90 -56.97 -64.39 -13.72
CA TYR A 90 -55.90 -64.83 -12.83
C TYR A 90 -54.70 -65.38 -13.62
N ASN A 91 -54.95 -66.20 -14.64
CA ASN A 91 -53.90 -66.73 -15.52
C ASN A 91 -53.18 -65.63 -16.30
N GLU A 92 -53.90 -64.61 -16.79
CA GLU A 92 -53.27 -63.44 -17.41
C GLU A 92 -52.37 -62.67 -16.43
N ALA A 93 -52.82 -62.49 -15.18
CA ALA A 93 -52.03 -61.83 -14.14
C ALA A 93 -50.76 -62.63 -13.81
N ILE A 94 -50.85 -63.96 -13.71
CA ILE A 94 -49.69 -64.83 -13.52
C ILE A 94 -48.70 -64.66 -14.68
N LYS A 95 -49.18 -64.67 -15.93
CA LYS A 95 -48.32 -64.51 -17.11
C LYS A 95 -47.58 -63.17 -17.11
N LYS A 96 -48.25 -62.08 -16.72
CA LYS A 96 -47.63 -60.76 -16.56
C LYS A 96 -46.57 -60.76 -15.46
N ASN A 97 -46.89 -61.34 -14.29
CA ASN A 97 -45.94 -61.43 -13.19
C ASN A 97 -44.71 -62.28 -13.53
N MET A 98 -44.89 -63.35 -14.32
CA MET A 98 -43.78 -64.21 -14.75
C MET A 98 -42.80 -63.46 -15.66
N LYS A 99 -43.29 -62.63 -16.59
CA LYS A 99 -42.43 -61.72 -17.39
C LYS A 99 -41.65 -60.74 -16.52
N VAL A 100 -42.31 -60.11 -15.56
CA VAL A 100 -41.64 -59.15 -14.64
C VAL A 100 -40.56 -59.85 -13.82
N ILE A 101 -40.80 -61.10 -13.39
CA ILE A 101 -39.80 -61.89 -12.67
C ILE A 101 -38.59 -62.16 -13.57
N GLU A 102 -38.79 -62.56 -14.82
CA GLU A 102 -37.70 -62.78 -15.79
C GLU A 102 -36.88 -61.52 -16.03
N GLU A 103 -37.53 -60.39 -16.30
CA GLU A 103 -36.87 -59.08 -16.49
C GLU A 103 -36.08 -58.68 -15.23
N SER A 104 -36.67 -58.86 -14.04
CA SER A 104 -36.00 -58.56 -12.78
C SER A 104 -34.76 -59.43 -12.53
N ALA A 105 -34.79 -60.68 -12.99
CA ALA A 105 -33.66 -61.59 -12.88
C ALA A 105 -32.51 -61.16 -13.81
N GLN A 106 -32.84 -60.74 -15.04
CA GLN A 106 -31.87 -60.22 -16.01
C GLN A 106 -31.19 -58.94 -15.48
N PHE A 107 -31.96 -57.97 -15.00
CA PHE A 107 -31.41 -56.74 -14.40
C PHE A 107 -30.51 -57.04 -13.19
N LYS A 108 -30.88 -58.01 -12.37
CA LYS A 108 -30.07 -58.41 -11.21
C LYS A 108 -28.73 -59.03 -11.63
N GLU A 109 -28.69 -59.72 -12.77
CA GLU A 109 -27.45 -60.29 -13.30
C GLU A 109 -26.54 -59.21 -13.91
N GLU A 110 -27.11 -58.27 -14.65
CA GLU A 110 -26.38 -57.10 -15.18
C GLU A 110 -25.79 -56.24 -14.05
N LEU A 111 -26.55 -55.98 -12.99
CA LEU A 111 -26.06 -55.25 -11.81
C LEU A 111 -24.85 -55.94 -11.18
N LYS A 112 -24.86 -57.27 -11.06
CA LYS A 112 -23.71 -58.02 -10.53
C LYS A 112 -22.46 -57.87 -11.40
N LYS A 113 -22.61 -57.88 -12.72
CA LYS A 113 -21.47 -57.69 -13.65
C LYS A 113 -20.90 -56.27 -13.50
N LEU A 114 -21.77 -55.26 -13.49
CA LEU A 114 -21.34 -53.87 -13.33
C LEU A 114 -20.65 -53.61 -11.97
N GLU A 115 -21.15 -54.23 -10.89
CA GLU A 115 -20.50 -54.19 -9.58
C GLU A 115 -19.11 -54.84 -9.62
N GLN A 116 -18.95 -55.99 -10.29
CA GLN A 116 -17.65 -56.65 -10.46
C GLN A 116 -16.67 -55.80 -11.26
N ASP A 117 -17.10 -55.23 -12.38
CA ASP A 117 -16.27 -54.37 -13.23
C ASP A 117 -15.77 -53.15 -12.43
N SER A 118 -16.66 -52.50 -11.67
CA SER A 118 -16.31 -51.38 -10.80
C SER A 118 -15.31 -51.76 -9.71
N ILE A 119 -15.44 -52.94 -9.11
CA ILE A 119 -14.49 -53.44 -8.11
C ILE A 119 -13.10 -53.64 -8.74
N GLU A 120 -13.04 -54.21 -9.94
CA GLU A 120 -11.79 -54.50 -10.63
C GLU A 120 -11.10 -53.21 -11.11
N GLU A 121 -11.86 -52.23 -11.58
CA GLU A 121 -11.33 -50.90 -11.93
C GLU A 121 -10.79 -50.17 -10.71
N ASN A 122 -11.53 -50.17 -9.60
CA ASN A 122 -11.06 -49.61 -8.33
C ASN A 122 -9.78 -50.27 -7.81
N LYS A 123 -9.61 -51.58 -8.05
CA LYS A 123 -8.38 -52.29 -7.71
C LYS A 123 -7.19 -51.76 -8.54
N LYS A 124 -7.36 -51.57 -9.84
CA LYS A 124 -6.34 -50.98 -10.72
C LYS A 124 -5.96 -49.56 -10.29
N TYR A 125 -6.94 -48.72 -9.95
CA TYR A 125 -6.66 -47.36 -9.47
C TYR A 125 -5.87 -47.37 -8.14
N LYS A 126 -6.20 -48.28 -7.21
CA LYS A 126 -5.44 -48.45 -5.97
C LYS A 126 -3.99 -48.86 -6.22
N GLU A 127 -3.75 -49.80 -7.14
CA GLU A 127 -2.40 -50.22 -7.52
C GLU A 127 -1.60 -49.06 -8.13
N GLN A 128 -2.21 -48.25 -9.00
CA GLN A 128 -1.56 -47.05 -9.55
C GLN A 128 -1.22 -46.01 -8.49
N ILE A 129 -2.12 -45.77 -7.53
CA ILE A 129 -1.88 -44.84 -6.42
C ILE A 129 -0.67 -45.28 -5.60
N VAL A 130 -0.52 -46.58 -5.30
CA VAL A 130 0.64 -47.11 -4.59
C VAL A 130 1.93 -46.86 -5.38
N ILE A 131 1.93 -47.12 -6.68
CA ILE A 131 3.11 -46.88 -7.54
C ILE A 131 3.49 -45.39 -7.55
N LEU A 132 2.51 -44.49 -7.68
CA LEU A 132 2.75 -43.05 -7.67
C LEU A 132 3.25 -42.55 -6.30
N THR A 133 2.74 -43.13 -5.22
CA THR A 133 3.14 -42.79 -3.85
C THR A 133 4.61 -43.14 -3.61
N ASN A 134 5.03 -44.35 -4.00
CA ASN A 134 6.43 -44.77 -3.88
C ASN A 134 7.37 -43.88 -4.71
N LYS A 135 6.96 -43.50 -5.94
CA LYS A 135 7.74 -42.56 -6.76
C LYS A 135 7.88 -41.18 -6.11
N LEU A 136 6.84 -40.69 -5.43
CA LEU A 136 6.90 -39.42 -4.71
C LEU A 136 7.84 -39.50 -3.50
N GLU A 137 7.84 -40.61 -2.77
CA GLU A 137 8.79 -40.85 -1.67
C GLU A 137 10.23 -40.85 -2.19
N GLU A 138 10.52 -41.56 -3.29
CA GLU A 138 11.85 -41.59 -3.90
C GLU A 138 12.34 -40.19 -4.33
N ILE A 139 11.47 -39.40 -4.97
CA ILE A 139 11.81 -38.02 -5.36
C ILE A 139 12.08 -37.16 -4.12
N ASN A 140 11.25 -37.31 -3.08
CA ASN A 140 11.40 -36.54 -1.86
C ASN A 140 12.72 -36.86 -1.14
N ASP A 141 13.09 -38.14 -1.06
CA ASP A 141 14.37 -38.57 -0.50
C ASP A 141 15.57 -38.01 -1.29
N GLN A 142 15.48 -38.00 -2.62
CA GLN A 142 16.51 -37.43 -3.48
C GLN A 142 16.67 -35.92 -3.27
N GLU A 143 15.56 -35.18 -3.19
CA GLU A 143 15.59 -33.74 -2.93
C GLU A 143 16.11 -33.43 -1.52
N GLU A 144 15.73 -34.22 -0.51
CA GLU A 144 16.26 -34.05 0.85
C GLU A 144 17.78 -34.26 0.90
N GLN A 145 18.29 -35.24 0.16
CA GLN A 145 19.74 -35.46 0.03
C GLN A 145 20.44 -34.31 -0.69
N LYS A 146 19.87 -33.76 -1.77
CA LYS A 146 20.42 -32.58 -2.47
C LYS A 146 20.47 -31.36 -1.55
N VAL A 147 19.40 -31.09 -0.81
CA VAL A 147 19.33 -29.98 0.16
C VAL A 147 20.38 -30.15 1.26
N LYS A 148 20.59 -31.37 1.77
CA LYS A 148 21.65 -31.66 2.75
C LYS A 148 23.04 -31.37 2.19
N LYS A 149 23.32 -31.77 0.93
CA LYS A 149 24.61 -31.47 0.27
C LYS A 149 24.83 -29.97 0.12
N LEU A 150 23.86 -29.24 -0.44
CA LEU A 150 23.93 -27.79 -0.61
C LEU A 150 24.11 -27.05 0.73
N LYS A 151 23.41 -27.47 1.78
CA LYS A 151 23.60 -26.89 3.14
C LYS A 151 25.03 -27.08 3.65
N ASN A 152 25.62 -28.26 3.43
CA ASN A 152 26.98 -28.52 3.86
C ASN A 152 27.99 -27.69 3.06
N GLU A 153 27.82 -27.57 1.75
CA GLU A 153 28.66 -26.72 0.89
C GLU A 153 28.62 -25.26 1.33
N HIS A 154 27.42 -24.70 1.53
CA HIS A 154 27.27 -23.33 2.03
C HIS A 154 27.84 -23.14 3.45
N LEU A 155 27.78 -24.15 4.31
CA LEU A 155 28.38 -24.09 5.63
C LEU A 155 29.91 -24.00 5.55
N GLU A 156 30.53 -24.79 4.67
CA GLU A 156 31.97 -24.75 4.46
C GLU A 156 32.42 -23.44 3.80
N GLU A 157 31.69 -22.94 2.80
CA GLU A 157 31.94 -21.61 2.22
C GLU A 157 31.84 -20.50 3.27
N LYS A 158 30.82 -20.54 4.13
CA LYS A 158 30.65 -19.58 5.22
C LYS A 158 31.83 -19.63 6.20
N LYS A 159 32.30 -20.81 6.58
CA LYS A 159 33.49 -20.96 7.44
C LYS A 159 34.74 -20.38 6.77
N ALA A 160 34.93 -20.63 5.47
CA ALA A 160 36.06 -20.11 4.72
C ALA A 160 36.04 -18.57 4.63
N LEU A 161 34.87 -17.98 4.38
CA LEU A 161 34.66 -16.53 4.38
C LEU A 161 34.91 -15.93 5.76
N GLN A 162 34.42 -16.57 6.82
CA GLN A 162 34.65 -16.12 8.19
C GLN A 162 36.14 -16.07 8.52
N LYS A 163 36.88 -17.14 8.17
CA LYS A 163 38.33 -17.18 8.37
C LYS A 163 39.05 -16.04 7.64
N LYS A 164 38.71 -15.79 6.38
CA LYS A 164 39.27 -14.65 5.62
C LYS A 164 38.99 -13.30 6.28
N LEU A 165 37.79 -13.14 6.84
CA LEU A 165 37.39 -11.91 7.54
C LEU A 165 38.16 -11.72 8.85
N ASP A 166 38.38 -12.80 9.60
CA ASP A 166 39.18 -12.81 10.82
C ASP A 166 40.66 -12.48 10.50
N ASP A 167 41.24 -13.09 9.46
CA ASP A 167 42.60 -12.78 9.00
C ASP A 167 42.76 -11.30 8.61
N LEU A 168 41.79 -10.75 7.88
CA LEU A 168 41.79 -9.34 7.50
C LEU A 168 41.66 -8.42 8.72
N ARG A 169 40.82 -8.79 9.69
CA ARG A 169 40.65 -8.06 10.95
C ARG A 169 41.95 -8.01 11.75
N ILE A 170 42.64 -9.14 11.89
CA ILE A 170 43.95 -9.22 12.56
C ILE A 170 44.97 -8.30 11.87
N ASN A 171 45.01 -8.30 10.54
CA ASN A 171 45.91 -7.44 9.78
C ASN A 171 45.62 -5.94 10.02
N LEU A 172 44.34 -5.53 9.92
CA LEU A 172 43.92 -4.16 10.20
C LEU A 172 44.25 -3.75 11.64
N GLU A 173 44.05 -4.63 12.61
CA GLU A 173 44.38 -4.35 14.00
C GLU A 173 45.89 -4.13 14.20
N ASN A 174 46.72 -4.94 13.53
CA ASN A 174 48.17 -4.77 13.55
C ASN A 174 48.60 -3.45 12.87
N GLN A 175 47.98 -3.07 11.76
CA GLN A 175 48.22 -1.78 11.12
C GLN A 175 47.83 -0.61 12.02
N CYS A 176 46.67 -0.69 12.68
CA CYS A 176 46.24 0.31 13.67
C CYS A 176 47.22 0.43 14.83
N LYS A 177 47.69 -0.69 15.40
CA LYS A 177 48.71 -0.68 16.47
C LYS A 177 50.02 -0.02 16.00
N ASN A 178 50.46 -0.32 14.78
CA ASN A 178 51.65 0.30 14.20
C ASN A 178 51.49 1.82 13.99
N LEU A 179 50.33 2.26 13.50
CA LEU A 179 50.03 3.68 13.33
C LEU A 179 49.94 4.40 14.69
N GLN A 180 49.32 3.78 15.69
CA GLN A 180 49.28 4.31 17.05
C GLN A 180 50.68 4.45 17.66
N ALA A 181 51.57 3.47 17.46
CA ALA A 181 52.95 3.57 17.92
C ALA A 181 53.71 4.70 17.21
N LYS A 182 53.50 4.89 15.90
CA LYS A 182 54.09 6.01 15.14
C LYS A 182 53.57 7.36 15.64
N LEU A 183 52.27 7.48 15.91
CA LEU A 183 51.65 8.70 16.44
C LEU A 183 52.24 9.02 17.83
N LYS A 184 52.30 8.04 18.73
CA LYS A 184 52.88 8.21 20.07
C LYS A 184 54.33 8.67 20.01
N ASN A 185 55.13 8.08 19.12
CA ASN A 185 56.52 8.52 18.94
C ASN A 185 56.62 9.97 18.42
N GLN A 186 55.70 10.42 17.57
CA GLN A 186 55.65 11.82 17.14
C GLN A 186 55.20 12.73 18.28
N GLU A 187 54.18 12.36 19.05
CA GLU A 187 53.73 13.09 20.24
C GLU A 187 54.87 13.25 21.27
N ASP A 188 55.60 12.17 21.54
CA ASP A 188 56.77 12.19 22.43
C ASP A 188 57.88 13.12 21.90
N LYS A 189 58.07 13.17 20.56
CA LYS A 189 59.03 14.09 19.93
C LYS A 189 58.58 15.54 20.07
N TYR A 190 57.32 15.85 19.76
CA TYR A 190 56.77 17.20 19.91
C TYR A 190 56.80 17.67 21.36
N SER A 191 56.51 16.78 22.31
CA SER A 191 56.58 17.08 23.74
C SER A 191 58.00 17.46 24.17
N LYS A 192 59.02 16.71 23.72
CA LYS A 192 60.43 17.05 23.97
C LYS A 192 60.83 18.39 23.36
N GLU A 193 60.46 18.62 22.10
CA GLU A 193 60.75 19.87 21.39
C GLU A 193 60.06 21.07 22.07
N GLN A 194 58.84 20.90 22.56
CA GLN A 194 58.12 21.92 23.33
C GLN A 194 58.80 22.22 24.67
N ILE A 195 59.33 21.20 25.37
CA ILE A 195 60.11 21.39 26.60
C ILE A 195 61.41 22.16 26.31
N GLU A 196 62.13 21.81 25.24
CA GLU A 196 63.37 22.50 24.83
C GLU A 196 63.11 23.96 24.43
N LEU A 197 62.05 24.21 23.67
CA LEU A 197 61.64 25.56 23.29
C LEU A 197 61.26 26.37 24.54
N GLN A 198 60.53 25.77 25.47
CA GLN A 198 60.15 26.42 26.73
C GLN A 198 61.38 26.75 27.59
N ALA A 199 62.37 25.86 27.64
CA ALA A 199 63.63 26.11 28.35
C ALA A 199 64.40 27.28 27.72
N THR A 200 64.44 27.35 26.38
CA THR A 200 65.09 28.45 25.63
C THR A 200 64.36 29.77 25.83
N VAL A 201 63.03 29.78 25.81
CA VAL A 201 62.23 30.97 26.12
C VAL A 201 62.50 31.45 27.55
N ASN A 202 62.62 30.53 28.51
CA ASN A 202 62.93 30.89 29.89
C ASN A 202 64.34 31.48 30.05
N SER A 203 65.35 30.94 29.36
CA SER A 203 66.72 31.48 29.41
C SER A 203 66.80 32.87 28.76
N LEU A 204 66.13 33.08 27.62
CA LEU A 204 66.02 34.39 26.97
C LEU A 204 65.30 35.40 27.86
N LYS A 205 64.21 35.00 28.53
CA LYS A 205 63.51 35.87 29.51
C LYS A 205 64.44 36.26 30.66
N GLN A 206 65.24 35.33 31.16
CA GLN A 206 66.20 35.60 32.24
C GLN A 206 67.30 36.56 31.79
N ASN A 207 67.84 36.38 30.58
CA ASN A 207 68.84 37.26 30.00
C ASN A 207 68.27 38.67 29.76
N ASN A 208 67.10 38.80 29.15
CA ASN A 208 66.44 40.08 28.98
C ASN A 208 66.17 40.78 30.32
N HIS A 209 65.79 40.02 31.36
CA HIS A 209 65.63 40.59 32.69
C HIS A 209 66.95 41.13 33.26
N LYS A 210 68.06 40.42 33.04
CA LYS A 210 69.39 40.83 33.47
C LYS A 210 69.85 42.08 32.71
N GLU A 211 69.75 42.09 31.38
CA GLU A 211 70.07 43.25 30.54
C GLU A 211 69.20 44.47 30.89
N LEU A 212 67.90 44.28 31.13
CA LEU A 212 67.01 45.36 31.55
C LEU A 212 67.42 45.92 32.92
N SER A 213 67.88 45.07 33.85
CA SER A 213 68.39 45.50 35.15
C SER A 213 69.69 46.31 34.99
N GLU A 214 70.60 45.85 34.15
CA GLU A 214 71.85 46.56 33.84
C GLU A 214 71.57 47.91 33.17
N HIS A 215 70.68 47.96 32.18
CA HIS A 215 70.25 49.21 31.55
C HIS A 215 69.56 50.17 32.54
N LYS A 216 68.74 49.66 33.46
CA LYS A 216 68.13 50.49 34.52
C LYS A 216 69.19 51.10 35.43
N GLU A 217 70.22 50.34 35.79
CA GLU A 217 71.32 50.83 36.62
C GLU A 217 72.17 51.87 35.88
N ILE A 218 72.47 51.66 34.60
CA ILE A 218 73.15 52.64 33.75
C ILE A 218 72.32 53.93 33.64
N ILE A 219 71.01 53.84 33.41
CA ILE A 219 70.11 55.00 33.37
C ILE A 219 70.11 55.73 34.72
N ARG A 220 70.15 55.01 35.85
CA ARG A 220 70.24 55.61 37.19
C ARG A 220 71.52 56.40 37.34
N GLN A 221 72.66 55.81 36.97
CA GLN A 221 73.98 56.46 37.01
C GLN A 221 74.04 57.70 36.10
N LEU A 222 73.52 57.62 34.87
CA LEU A 222 73.44 58.75 33.95
C LEU A 222 72.54 59.88 34.47
N LYS A 223 71.41 59.56 35.11
CA LYS A 223 70.56 60.57 35.75
C LYS A 223 71.27 61.27 36.91
N GLU A 224 72.01 60.51 37.71
CA GLU A 224 72.80 61.03 38.83
C GLU A 224 73.93 61.93 38.32
N GLN A 225 74.61 61.55 37.25
CA GLN A 225 75.62 62.37 36.58
C GLN A 225 75.01 63.66 35.99
N ASN A 226 73.91 63.56 35.24
CA ASN A 226 73.21 64.74 34.72
C ASN A 226 72.76 65.69 35.84
N SER A 227 72.38 65.18 37.01
CA SER A 227 72.06 66.03 38.16
C SER A 227 73.28 66.78 38.69
N LYS A 228 74.45 66.12 38.75
CA LYS A 228 75.72 66.74 39.17
C LYS A 228 76.18 67.79 38.16
N ASP A 229 76.14 67.46 36.87
CA ASP A 229 76.52 68.38 35.79
C ASP A 229 75.58 69.60 35.78
N LYS A 230 74.27 69.40 35.97
CA LYS A 230 73.31 70.51 36.09
C LYS A 230 73.62 71.42 37.28
N ILE A 231 74.01 70.86 38.43
CA ILE A 231 74.43 71.65 39.60
C ILE A 231 75.71 72.44 39.28
N GLN A 232 76.68 71.80 38.63
CA GLN A 232 77.94 72.45 38.22
C GLN A 232 77.68 73.62 37.27
N TYR A 233 76.92 73.42 36.19
CA TYR A 233 76.60 74.50 35.25
C TYR A 233 75.81 75.64 35.91
N THR A 234 74.94 75.32 36.88
CA THR A 234 74.20 76.36 37.63
C THR A 234 75.15 77.21 38.48
N ASN A 235 76.14 76.58 39.12
CA ASN A 235 77.16 77.28 39.90
C ASN A 235 78.05 78.16 39.00
N GLU A 236 78.50 77.65 37.85
CA GLU A 236 79.29 78.42 36.88
C GLU A 236 78.52 79.64 36.33
N ILE A 237 77.22 79.48 36.03
CA ILE A 237 76.35 80.58 35.61
C ILE A 237 76.22 81.64 36.72
N ASN A 238 76.12 81.22 37.98
CA ASN A 238 76.02 82.15 39.10
C ASN A 238 77.32 82.93 39.33
N ASP A 239 78.48 82.27 39.22
CA ASP A 239 79.80 82.94 39.30
C ASP A 239 79.99 83.96 38.17
N LEU A 240 79.56 83.62 36.95
CA LEU A 240 79.57 84.55 35.81
C LEU A 240 78.64 85.74 36.02
N LYS A 241 77.43 85.51 36.54
CA LYS A 241 76.50 86.59 36.90
C LYS A 241 77.09 87.52 37.97
N GLU A 242 77.78 86.97 38.97
CA GLU A 242 78.40 87.77 40.02
C GLU A 242 79.55 88.64 39.48
N LYS A 243 80.38 88.09 38.58
CA LYS A 243 81.42 88.86 37.86
C LYS A 243 80.82 89.97 37.00
N HIS A 244 79.81 89.65 36.20
CA HIS A 244 79.18 90.63 35.31
C HIS A 244 78.47 91.75 36.10
N ASN A 245 77.83 91.42 37.23
CA ASN A 245 77.25 92.42 38.11
C ASN A 245 78.30 93.37 38.70
N LYS A 246 79.49 92.86 39.08
CA LYS A 246 80.60 93.71 39.56
C LYS A 246 81.14 94.66 38.49
N GLU A 247 81.15 94.25 37.21
CA GLU A 247 81.54 95.13 36.09
C GLU A 247 80.48 96.19 35.78
N ILE A 248 79.19 95.83 35.84
CA ILE A 248 78.09 96.78 35.63
C ILE A 248 78.10 97.89 36.68
N THR A 249 78.39 97.60 37.96
CA THR A 249 78.51 98.64 39.00
C THR A 249 79.65 99.61 38.71
N LYS A 250 80.82 99.12 38.29
CA LYS A 250 81.95 99.99 37.92
C LYS A 250 81.60 100.92 36.75
N CYS A 251 80.99 100.40 35.69
CA CYS A 251 80.58 101.22 34.54
C CYS A 251 79.55 102.29 34.92
N LYS A 252 78.63 102.00 35.86
CA LYS A 252 77.64 102.98 36.34
C LYS A 252 78.28 104.11 37.15
N GLU A 253 79.29 103.82 37.96
CA GLU A 253 80.03 104.83 38.72
C GLU A 253 80.79 105.79 37.79
N GLU A 254 81.45 105.27 36.75
CA GLU A 254 82.16 106.08 35.76
C GLU A 254 81.21 107.00 34.96
N LEU A 255 80.02 106.52 34.59
CA LEU A 255 79.02 107.29 33.84
C LEU A 255 78.45 108.46 34.67
N THR A 256 78.35 108.27 36.00
CA THR A 256 77.85 109.29 36.93
C THR A 256 78.85 110.46 37.07
N ILE A 257 80.15 110.15 37.11
CA ILE A 257 81.23 111.16 37.17
C ILE A 257 81.25 112.00 35.89
N LEU A 258 81.09 111.37 34.72
CA LEU A 258 81.10 112.07 33.43
C LEU A 258 79.88 113.00 33.25
N GLN A 259 78.70 112.59 33.72
CA GLN A 259 77.49 113.43 33.70
C GLN A 259 77.62 114.69 34.58
N GLN A 260 78.25 114.57 35.76
CA GLN A 260 78.49 115.73 36.63
C GLN A 260 79.43 116.75 35.97
N HIS A 261 80.45 116.29 35.24
CA HIS A 261 81.39 117.16 34.54
C HIS A 261 80.75 117.92 33.36
N TYR A 262 79.88 117.26 32.60
CA TYR A 262 79.20 117.85 31.44
C TYR A 262 78.22 118.97 31.86
N ASN A 263 77.48 118.76 32.95
CA ASN A 263 76.51 119.74 33.46
C ASN A 263 77.16 121.03 33.98
N SER A 264 78.34 120.93 34.60
CA SER A 264 79.13 122.09 35.06
C SER A 264 79.58 122.99 33.89
N THR A 265 79.86 122.40 32.74
CA THR A 265 80.36 123.15 31.56
C THR A 265 79.22 123.90 30.83
N ILE A 266 78.01 123.33 30.80
CA ILE A 266 76.82 123.96 30.18
C ILE A 266 76.39 125.23 30.94
N GLU A 267 76.41 125.20 32.27
CA GLU A 267 76.07 126.35 33.12
C GLU A 267 76.96 127.58 32.83
N ASN A 268 78.26 127.35 32.61
CA ASN A 268 79.20 128.44 32.35
C ASN A 268 78.96 129.12 30.99
N ASN A 269 78.64 128.34 29.96
CA ASN A 269 78.38 128.86 28.60
C ASN A 269 77.07 129.67 28.52
N LYS A 270 76.04 129.32 29.30
CA LYS A 270 74.79 130.10 29.39
C LYS A 270 75.02 131.53 29.93
N LYS A 271 75.99 131.73 30.81
CA LYS A 271 76.28 133.04 31.42
C LYS A 271 76.91 134.03 30.42
N ASN A 272 77.69 133.53 29.45
CA ASN A 272 78.37 134.35 28.45
C ASN A 272 77.45 134.84 27.31
N ILE A 273 76.47 134.03 26.90
CA ILE A 273 75.53 134.40 25.82
C ILE A 273 74.63 135.57 26.23
N LYS A 274 74.21 135.62 27.51
CA LYS A 274 73.30 136.65 28.04
C LYS A 274 73.87 138.08 28.01
N ASN A 275 75.20 138.25 28.08
CA ASN A 275 75.86 139.56 28.03
C ASN A 275 75.99 140.14 26.60
N LEU A 276 75.90 139.30 25.55
CA LEU A 276 76.01 139.74 24.15
C LEU A 276 74.67 140.22 23.57
N GLU A 277 73.55 139.69 24.08
CA GLU A 277 72.20 140.05 23.62
C GLU A 277 71.75 141.47 24.04
N GLU A 278 72.28 142.02 25.13
CA GLU A 278 71.91 143.36 25.61
C GLU A 278 72.48 144.51 24.75
N LYS A 279 73.65 144.35 24.12
CA LYS A 279 74.26 145.43 23.33
C LYS A 279 73.65 145.61 21.93
N TYR A 280 73.19 144.54 21.28
CA TYR A 280 72.59 144.63 19.94
C TYR A 280 71.21 145.32 19.94
N LYS A 281 70.52 145.38 21.08
CA LYS A 281 69.22 146.07 21.23
C LYS A 281 69.28 147.60 21.11
N GLU A 282 70.43 148.24 21.38
CA GLU A 282 70.58 149.70 21.31
C GLU A 282 70.72 150.25 19.88
N ILE A 283 71.23 149.43 18.94
CA ILE A 283 71.55 149.87 17.56
C ILE A 283 70.30 149.84 16.65
N ILE A 284 69.34 148.96 16.94
CA ILE A 284 68.16 148.74 16.10
C ILE A 284 67.15 149.89 16.20
N SER A 285 67.01 150.58 17.36
CA SER A 285 65.96 151.59 17.54
C SER A 285 66.18 152.92 16.80
N LYS A 286 67.41 153.22 16.33
CA LYS A 286 67.72 154.48 15.62
C LYS A 286 67.37 154.46 14.13
N ASN A 287 67.36 153.29 13.50
CA ASN A 287 67.21 153.17 12.03
C ASN A 287 65.75 153.00 11.57
N GLU A 288 64.81 152.70 12.46
CA GLU A 288 63.40 152.49 12.13
C GLU A 288 62.60 153.80 11.90
N ILE A 289 63.09 154.96 12.32
CA ILE A 289 62.33 156.23 12.26
C ILE A 289 62.48 156.95 10.90
N GLN A 290 63.52 156.67 10.11
CA GLN A 290 63.78 157.39 8.84
C GLN A 290 63.01 156.84 7.63
N ILE A 291 62.51 155.59 7.68
CA ILE A 291 61.95 154.86 6.52
C ILE A 291 60.44 155.08 6.33
N ASN A 292 59.73 155.60 7.33
CA ASN A 292 58.26 155.59 7.36
C ASN A 292 57.52 156.79 6.71
N ILE A 293 58.20 157.77 6.08
CA ILE A 293 57.50 158.95 5.49
C ILE A 293 57.56 159.04 3.95
N LEU A 294 58.43 158.31 3.26
CA LEU A 294 58.62 158.45 1.79
C LEU A 294 57.78 157.51 0.91
N LYS A 295 56.90 156.65 1.47
CA LYS A 295 56.19 155.60 0.71
C LYS A 295 54.69 155.85 0.45
N GLU A 296 54.14 157.01 0.78
CA GLU A 296 52.69 157.26 0.63
C GLU A 296 52.25 157.90 -0.69
N ASN A 297 53.13 158.15 -1.67
CA ASN A 297 52.70 158.80 -2.92
C ASN A 297 53.42 158.25 -4.16
N HIS A 298 52.93 157.15 -4.73
CA HIS A 298 51.99 157.25 -5.85
C HIS A 298 51.71 155.88 -6.46
N ASN A 299 50.51 155.41 -6.14
CA ASN A 299 49.79 154.34 -6.83
C ASN A 299 49.19 154.89 -8.13
N ASN A 300 49.98 154.94 -9.22
CA ASN A 300 49.43 154.85 -10.58
C ASN A 300 50.52 154.66 -11.64
N GLN A 301 50.33 153.56 -12.36
CA GLN A 301 50.68 153.37 -13.77
C GLN A 301 52.14 153.09 -14.17
N LEU A 302 52.15 152.23 -15.19
CA LEU A 302 53.19 151.99 -16.18
C LEU A 302 54.26 151.00 -15.75
N GLU A 303 54.06 149.69 -15.95
CA GLU A 303 53.76 149.05 -17.26
C GLU A 303 54.72 149.49 -18.35
N ASN A 304 55.34 148.47 -18.97
CA ASN A 304 56.39 148.55 -19.98
C ASN A 304 57.78 148.80 -19.41
N TYR A 305 58.41 147.74 -18.90
CA TYR A 305 59.34 146.93 -19.68
C TYR A 305 59.35 145.51 -19.06
N LYS A 306 58.72 144.48 -19.62
CA LYS A 306 58.66 144.06 -21.02
C LYS A 306 60.05 144.11 -21.63
N LYS A 307 60.49 142.94 -22.08
CA LYS A 307 61.74 142.71 -22.81
C LYS A 307 62.95 142.65 -21.89
N GLU A 308 63.83 141.70 -22.00
CA GLU A 308 64.07 140.72 -23.05
C GLU A 308 65.06 139.77 -22.38
N MET A 309 64.88 138.47 -22.55
CA MET A 309 65.79 137.74 -23.43
C MET A 309 67.26 138.03 -23.15
N LYS A 310 67.94 137.01 -22.62
CA LYS A 310 68.99 136.27 -23.33
C LYS A 310 69.70 135.41 -22.30
N VAL A 311 70.11 134.18 -22.54
CA VAL A 311 70.05 133.24 -23.67
C VAL A 311 70.64 131.96 -23.03
N LEU A 312 70.06 130.78 -23.23
CA LEU A 312 70.61 129.78 -24.17
C LEU A 312 72.12 129.55 -23.96
N GLN A 313 72.50 128.32 -23.66
CA GLN A 313 73.35 127.49 -24.52
C GLN A 313 73.85 126.31 -23.67
N ASP A 314 73.35 125.09 -23.88
CA ASP A 314 73.64 124.16 -24.99
C ASP A 314 74.44 123.00 -24.36
N LYS A 315 74.24 121.69 -24.58
CA LYS A 315 73.70 120.89 -25.70
C LYS A 315 73.51 119.45 -25.18
N ASN A 316 72.40 118.76 -25.49
CA ASN A 316 72.23 117.80 -26.62
C ASN A 316 72.82 116.41 -26.31
N ASN A 317 72.00 115.35 -26.18
CA ASN A 317 71.57 114.37 -27.23
C ASN A 317 72.76 113.69 -27.92
N ASN A 318 72.75 112.42 -28.34
CA ASN A 318 71.77 111.35 -28.62
C ASN A 318 72.59 110.03 -28.53
N GLU A 319 72.07 108.79 -28.51
CA GLU A 319 71.24 108.07 -29.49
C GLU A 319 70.66 106.82 -28.76
N VAL A 320 69.37 106.49 -28.79
CA VAL A 320 68.54 106.08 -29.94
C VAL A 320 69.07 104.79 -30.58
N GLN A 321 68.26 103.74 -30.43
CA GLN A 321 68.04 102.72 -31.46
C GLN A 321 69.29 102.14 -32.12
N GLN A 322 69.79 101.05 -31.55
CA GLN A 322 70.11 99.92 -32.39
C GLN A 322 69.55 98.63 -31.79
N TYR A 323 68.32 98.33 -32.21
CA TYR A 323 67.86 97.00 -32.63
C TYR A 323 67.90 95.87 -31.58
N LEU A 324 66.78 95.38 -31.05
CA LEU A 324 65.57 95.02 -31.81
C LEU A 324 65.95 94.36 -33.14
N ASN A 325 66.49 93.13 -33.07
CA ASN A 325 66.29 92.05 -34.06
C ASN A 325 67.15 90.81 -33.77
N LYS A 326 66.75 90.03 -32.74
CA LYS A 326 67.00 88.59 -32.54
C LYS A 326 66.66 88.32 -31.06
N ILE A 327 65.48 87.87 -30.65
CA ILE A 327 64.67 86.78 -31.18
C ILE A 327 63.23 87.01 -30.69
N SER A 328 62.46 87.72 -31.53
CA SER A 328 60.99 87.61 -31.65
C SER A 328 60.71 86.54 -32.71
N LEU A 329 61.28 85.35 -32.49
CA LEU A 329 61.17 84.22 -33.41
C LEU A 329 61.23 82.91 -32.63
N LEU A 330 60.31 82.75 -31.67
CA LEU A 330 59.80 81.46 -31.18
C LEU A 330 58.48 81.63 -30.40
N GLU A 331 57.76 82.73 -30.66
CA GLU A 331 56.31 82.74 -30.54
C GLU A 331 55.74 82.18 -31.84
N GLN A 332 54.63 81.43 -31.74
CA GLN A 332 53.62 81.39 -32.80
C GLN A 332 53.82 80.41 -33.98
N LYS A 333 54.24 79.15 -33.72
CA LYS A 333 54.10 77.99 -34.63
C LYS A 333 54.25 76.69 -33.81
N TYR A 334 53.26 75.98 -33.30
CA TYR A 334 51.88 75.83 -33.71
C TYR A 334 51.05 75.36 -32.49
N SER A 335 50.41 76.34 -31.86
CA SER A 335 49.16 76.17 -31.09
C SER A 335 47.99 75.95 -32.07
N THR A 336 48.17 75.05 -33.04
CA THR A 336 47.28 74.86 -34.20
C THR A 336 47.31 73.40 -34.66
N GLU A 337 47.16 72.48 -33.71
CA GLU A 337 46.87 71.04 -33.94
C GLU A 337 45.51 70.66 -33.32
N ILE A 338 44.59 71.64 -33.27
CA ILE A 338 43.16 71.47 -32.92
C ILE A 338 42.25 71.83 -34.11
N GLU A 339 42.84 72.08 -35.29
CA GLU A 339 42.11 72.41 -36.53
C GLU A 339 42.33 71.37 -37.65
N GLU A 340 42.81 70.16 -37.33
CA GLU A 340 43.02 69.07 -38.31
C GLU A 340 42.17 67.81 -38.04
N TYR A 341 41.50 67.73 -36.88
CA TYR A 341 40.48 66.70 -36.57
C TYR A 341 39.04 67.10 -36.94
N LYS A 342 38.86 68.23 -37.63
CA LYS A 342 37.57 68.68 -38.18
C LYS A 342 37.45 68.55 -39.70
N LYS A 343 38.42 67.91 -40.36
CA LYS A 343 38.48 67.76 -41.82
C LYS A 343 38.48 66.30 -42.32
N GLN A 344 37.92 65.39 -41.50
CA GLN A 344 37.70 63.97 -41.83
C GLN A 344 36.22 63.56 -41.80
N ILE A 345 35.29 64.52 -41.62
CA ILE A 345 33.86 64.24 -41.43
C ILE A 345 32.95 64.84 -42.53
N GLU A 346 33.49 65.54 -43.54
CA GLU A 346 32.60 66.32 -44.43
C GLU A 346 33.06 66.35 -45.90
N GLU A 347 33.36 65.18 -46.50
CA GLU A 347 33.54 65.09 -47.97
C GLU A 347 33.40 63.67 -48.58
N LEU A 348 32.60 62.77 -47.97
CA LEU A 348 32.09 61.54 -48.64
C LEU A 348 30.62 61.25 -48.28
N GLU A 349 29.83 62.30 -48.09
CA GLU A 349 28.36 62.26 -48.06
C GLU A 349 27.76 63.01 -49.26
N ASP A 350 28.34 62.83 -50.46
CA ASP A 350 27.66 63.25 -51.70
C ASP A 350 27.93 62.26 -52.84
N LYS A 351 27.27 61.09 -52.72
CA LYS A 351 26.46 60.45 -53.77
C LYS A 351 25.93 59.10 -53.28
N LEU A 352 24.87 59.21 -52.47
CA LEU A 352 23.77 58.29 -52.63
C LEU A 352 23.33 58.34 -54.11
N ASN A 353 23.33 57.18 -54.76
CA ASN A 353 22.46 56.78 -55.88
C ASN A 353 23.16 56.33 -57.19
N ILE A 354 22.62 55.23 -57.73
CA ILE A 354 23.02 54.39 -58.89
C ILE A 354 23.98 53.25 -58.47
N GLN A 355 23.49 52.11 -57.97
CA GLN A 355 22.81 51.01 -58.66
C GLN A 355 23.70 50.30 -59.72
N ASP A 356 23.90 49.00 -59.47
CA ASP A 356 24.40 47.95 -60.37
C ASP A 356 25.88 48.01 -60.79
N THR A 357 26.71 47.17 -60.16
CA THR A 357 27.38 46.00 -60.79
C THR A 357 28.60 45.53 -60.00
N GLU A 358 28.43 45.04 -58.77
CA GLU A 358 29.48 44.24 -58.12
C GLU A 358 28.92 43.18 -57.16
N ASN A 359 27.68 42.76 -57.39
CA ASN A 359 27.00 41.68 -56.68
C ASN A 359 27.07 40.31 -57.40
N ASN A 360 27.88 40.16 -58.46
CA ASN A 360 27.81 39.00 -59.38
C ASN A 360 29.11 38.21 -59.55
N LYS A 361 29.96 38.08 -58.52
CA LYS A 361 31.10 37.14 -58.58
C LYS A 361 31.29 36.18 -57.41
N ASN A 362 30.49 36.28 -56.36
CA ASN A 362 30.59 35.39 -55.19
C ASN A 362 29.37 34.47 -54.96
N ILE A 363 28.33 34.53 -55.80
CA ILE A 363 27.13 33.69 -55.67
C ILE A 363 27.25 32.34 -56.40
N GLU A 364 28.16 32.19 -57.36
CA GLU A 364 28.31 30.95 -58.14
C GLU A 364 29.11 29.84 -57.42
N LYS A 365 30.02 30.16 -56.49
CA LYS A 365 30.79 29.14 -55.75
C LYS A 365 29.99 28.39 -54.69
N HIS A 366 28.94 28.99 -54.13
CA HIS A 366 28.10 28.35 -53.11
C HIS A 366 26.88 27.60 -53.67
N LYS A 367 26.68 27.60 -55.00
CA LYS A 367 25.60 26.82 -55.64
C LYS A 367 25.98 25.38 -56.00
N GLU A 368 27.25 25.09 -56.27
CA GLU A 368 27.71 23.71 -56.57
C GLU A 368 27.86 22.83 -55.30
N GLU A 369 28.26 23.40 -54.16
CA GLU A 369 28.37 22.65 -52.89
C GLU A 369 27.00 22.28 -52.29
N ILE A 370 25.94 23.05 -52.56
CA ILE A 370 24.58 22.79 -52.06
C ILE A 370 23.85 21.72 -52.91
N SER A 371 24.29 21.43 -54.14
CA SER A 371 23.67 20.40 -54.99
C SER A 371 24.10 18.98 -54.60
N LEU A 372 25.36 18.78 -54.21
CA LEU A 372 25.89 17.47 -53.81
C LEU A 372 25.46 17.04 -52.39
N LEU A 373 25.20 17.99 -51.47
CA LEU A 373 24.65 17.67 -50.15
C LEU A 373 23.15 17.30 -50.18
N LYS A 374 22.41 17.69 -51.21
CA LYS A 374 20.97 17.41 -51.30
C LYS A 374 20.66 16.00 -51.78
N GLU A 375 21.48 15.38 -52.63
CA GLU A 375 21.23 14.00 -53.10
C GLU A 375 21.56 12.94 -52.04
N GLY A 376 22.65 13.09 -51.29
CA GLY A 376 23.07 12.11 -50.26
C GLY A 376 22.15 12.03 -49.04
N HIS A 377 21.53 13.14 -48.63
CA HIS A 377 20.57 13.14 -47.51
C HIS A 377 19.20 12.57 -47.89
N THR A 378 18.83 12.51 -49.17
CA THR A 378 17.56 11.90 -49.62
C THR A 378 17.56 10.38 -49.46
N GLU A 379 18.67 9.71 -49.80
CA GLU A 379 18.76 8.24 -49.73
C GLU A 379 18.83 7.71 -48.29
N GLU A 380 19.53 8.40 -47.39
CA GLU A 380 19.51 8.04 -45.96
C GLU A 380 18.12 8.24 -45.32
N ILE A 381 17.44 9.33 -45.66
CA ILE A 381 16.08 9.61 -45.16
C ILE A 381 15.08 8.56 -45.68
N GLU A 382 15.20 8.10 -46.93
CA GLU A 382 14.39 7.02 -47.50
C GLU A 382 14.63 5.70 -46.75
N LEU A 383 15.89 5.35 -46.48
CA LEU A 383 16.27 4.13 -45.76
C LEU A 383 15.78 4.12 -44.30
N TYR A 384 15.84 5.27 -43.62
CA TYR A 384 15.30 5.40 -42.26
C TYR A 384 13.77 5.38 -42.24
N LYS A 385 13.10 5.95 -43.25
CA LYS A 385 11.63 5.83 -43.41
C LYS A 385 11.20 4.38 -43.64
N ASP A 386 11.91 3.61 -44.46
CA ASP A 386 11.60 2.19 -44.69
C ASP A 386 11.83 1.33 -43.45
N LYS A 387 12.86 1.64 -42.65
CA LYS A 387 13.07 0.98 -41.35
C LYS A 387 11.96 1.31 -40.35
N ILE A 388 11.52 2.56 -40.28
CA ILE A 388 10.41 2.98 -39.41
C ILE A 388 9.11 2.30 -39.83
N ASN A 389 8.77 2.30 -41.12
CA ASN A 389 7.57 1.64 -41.64
C ASN A 389 7.55 0.12 -41.38
N ASN A 390 8.70 -0.54 -41.47
CA ASN A 390 8.80 -1.97 -41.15
C ASN A 390 8.64 -2.22 -39.65
N LEU A 391 9.22 -1.38 -38.80
CA LEU A 391 9.05 -1.45 -37.35
C LEU A 391 7.58 -1.20 -36.94
N GLU A 392 6.91 -0.25 -37.57
CA GLU A 392 5.48 0.01 -37.35
C GLU A 392 4.61 -1.19 -37.79
N LYS A 393 4.92 -1.81 -38.94
CA LYS A 393 4.23 -3.04 -39.38
C LYS A 393 4.45 -4.22 -38.44
N THR A 394 5.65 -4.38 -37.87
CA THR A 394 5.90 -5.44 -36.87
C THR A 394 5.18 -5.16 -35.56
N TYR A 395 5.17 -3.90 -35.11
CA TYR A 395 4.48 -3.50 -33.90
C TYR A 395 2.97 -3.71 -34.00
N GLU A 396 2.35 -3.36 -35.13
CA GLU A 396 0.90 -3.53 -35.30
C GLU A 396 0.50 -5.01 -35.39
N LYS A 397 1.34 -5.87 -35.98
CA LYS A 397 1.13 -7.33 -35.95
C LYS A 397 1.24 -7.93 -34.55
N GLU A 398 2.21 -7.49 -33.75
CA GLU A 398 2.35 -7.94 -32.36
C GLU A 398 1.16 -7.48 -31.51
N LYS A 399 0.72 -6.23 -31.70
CA LYS A 399 -0.46 -5.68 -31.03
C LYS A 399 -1.76 -6.43 -31.37
N ASP A 400 -1.94 -6.81 -32.63
CA ASP A 400 -3.08 -7.65 -33.05
C ASP A 400 -2.98 -9.06 -32.43
N SER A 401 -1.79 -9.66 -32.39
CA SER A 401 -1.56 -10.95 -31.73
C SER A 401 -1.90 -10.90 -30.23
N PHE A 402 -1.50 -9.83 -29.52
CA PHE A 402 -1.84 -9.66 -28.11
C PHE A 402 -3.34 -9.41 -27.89
N LYS A 403 -4.01 -8.74 -28.83
CA LYS A 403 -5.45 -8.50 -28.76
C LYS A 403 -6.24 -9.81 -28.87
N ASP A 404 -5.83 -10.70 -29.77
CA ASP A 404 -6.43 -12.02 -29.92
C ASP A 404 -6.20 -12.90 -28.68
N GLU A 405 -5.00 -12.81 -28.08
CA GLU A 405 -4.67 -13.53 -26.85
C GLU A 405 -5.52 -13.06 -25.65
N ILE A 406 -5.69 -11.73 -25.48
CA ILE A 406 -6.58 -11.13 -24.48
C ILE A 406 -8.04 -11.60 -24.67
N GLN A 407 -8.48 -11.71 -25.93
CA GLN A 407 -9.84 -12.14 -26.24
C GLN A 407 -10.06 -13.61 -25.88
N SER A 408 -9.06 -14.46 -26.13
CA SER A 408 -9.10 -15.88 -25.71
C SER A 408 -9.11 -16.06 -24.20
N LEU A 409 -8.37 -15.22 -23.45
CA LEU A 409 -8.34 -15.25 -21.98
C LEU A 409 -9.68 -14.80 -21.37
N LYS A 410 -10.35 -13.81 -21.97
CA LYS A 410 -11.70 -13.40 -21.56
C LYS A 410 -12.72 -14.52 -21.70
N ILE A 411 -12.69 -15.26 -22.81
CA ILE A 411 -13.62 -16.39 -23.04
C ILE A 411 -13.40 -17.48 -21.97
N LYS A 412 -12.15 -17.85 -21.70
CA LYS A 412 -11.82 -18.82 -20.64
C LYS A 412 -12.31 -18.39 -19.25
N SER A 413 -12.21 -17.10 -18.92
CA SER A 413 -12.70 -16.59 -17.62
C SER A 413 -14.22 -16.71 -17.48
N ILE A 414 -14.98 -16.54 -18.57
CA ILE A 414 -16.44 -16.68 -18.58
C ILE A 414 -16.86 -18.15 -18.41
N GLU A 415 -16.16 -19.08 -19.08
CA GLU A 415 -16.42 -20.53 -18.98
C GLU A 415 -16.13 -21.07 -17.56
N GLU A 416 -15.08 -20.57 -16.91
CA GLU A 416 -14.79 -20.90 -15.50
C GLU A 416 -15.88 -20.42 -14.54
N GLU A 417 -16.47 -19.25 -14.79
CA GLU A 417 -17.50 -18.66 -13.94
C GLU A 417 -18.84 -19.42 -14.09
N GLN A 418 -19.19 -19.82 -15.31
CA GLN A 418 -20.34 -20.70 -15.57
C GLN A 418 -20.19 -22.07 -14.92
N SER A 419 -18.99 -22.67 -15.00
CA SER A 419 -18.69 -23.96 -14.37
C SER A 419 -18.78 -23.89 -12.83
N LYS A 420 -18.31 -22.78 -12.22
CA LYS A 420 -18.45 -22.54 -10.77
C LYS A 420 -19.91 -22.44 -10.34
N GLU A 421 -20.75 -21.83 -11.16
CA GLU A 421 -22.18 -21.68 -10.85
C GLU A 421 -22.96 -23.00 -10.95
N GLU A 422 -22.62 -23.87 -11.91
CA GLU A 422 -23.16 -25.24 -11.98
C GLU A 422 -22.73 -26.10 -10.78
N ILE A 423 -21.45 -26.04 -10.39
CA ILE A 423 -20.95 -26.73 -9.20
C ILE A 423 -21.70 -26.26 -7.95
N ARG A 424 -22.04 -24.96 -7.86
CA ARG A 424 -22.81 -24.42 -6.74
C ARG A 424 -24.22 -24.99 -6.69
N LYS A 425 -24.92 -25.05 -7.83
CA LYS A 425 -26.27 -25.66 -7.93
C LYS A 425 -26.26 -27.16 -7.57
N LEU A 426 -25.24 -27.90 -8.00
CA LEU A 426 -25.08 -29.32 -7.65
C LEU A 426 -24.82 -29.52 -6.15
N LYS A 427 -23.99 -28.67 -5.54
CA LYS A 427 -23.75 -28.68 -4.08
C LYS A 427 -25.02 -28.43 -3.29
N ASP A 428 -25.83 -27.45 -3.68
CA ASP A 428 -27.11 -27.16 -3.01
C ASP A 428 -28.10 -28.34 -3.11
N LYS A 429 -28.13 -29.01 -4.26
CA LYS A 429 -28.97 -30.20 -4.47
C LYS A 429 -28.49 -31.38 -3.62
N LEU A 430 -27.17 -31.55 -3.48
CA LEU A 430 -26.56 -32.56 -2.62
C LEU A 430 -26.90 -32.33 -1.14
N ILE A 431 -26.88 -31.08 -0.67
CA ILE A 431 -27.24 -30.72 0.71
C ILE A 431 -28.70 -31.11 1.00
N LYS A 432 -29.64 -30.75 0.10
CA LYS A 432 -31.06 -31.08 0.26
C LYS A 432 -31.31 -32.60 0.31
N LEU A 433 -30.65 -33.36 -0.56
CA LEU A 433 -30.74 -34.83 -0.54
C LEU A 433 -30.17 -35.43 0.75
N LYS A 434 -29.09 -34.86 1.27
CA LYS A 434 -28.49 -35.29 2.53
C LYS A 434 -29.41 -35.05 3.73
N GLU A 435 -30.09 -33.90 3.77
CA GLU A 435 -31.11 -33.61 4.79
C GLU A 435 -32.30 -34.58 4.70
N GLN A 436 -32.78 -34.88 3.50
CA GLN A 436 -33.85 -35.86 3.29
C GLN A 436 -33.45 -37.27 3.75
N ASN A 437 -32.23 -37.71 3.43
CA ASN A 437 -31.73 -39.01 3.89
C ASN A 437 -31.61 -39.08 5.40
N ASN A 438 -31.09 -38.04 6.06
CA ASN A 438 -31.04 -37.98 7.52
C ASN A 438 -32.44 -38.07 8.15
N PHE A 439 -33.42 -37.35 7.59
CA PHE A 439 -34.80 -37.41 8.07
C PHE A 439 -35.42 -38.82 7.91
N LEU A 440 -35.17 -39.48 6.78
CA LEU A 440 -35.62 -40.86 6.55
C LEU A 440 -34.94 -41.85 7.49
N GLU A 441 -33.65 -41.68 7.78
CA GLU A 441 -32.92 -42.50 8.76
C GLU A 441 -33.49 -42.34 10.17
N GLU A 442 -33.81 -41.12 10.61
CA GLU A 442 -34.42 -40.89 11.92
C GLU A 442 -35.80 -41.55 12.01
N LYS A 443 -36.63 -41.42 10.98
CA LYS A 443 -37.91 -42.14 10.90
C LYS A 443 -37.72 -43.66 10.93
N GLY A 444 -36.74 -44.18 10.19
CA GLY A 444 -36.39 -45.61 10.22
C GLY A 444 -36.02 -46.10 11.62
N LYS A 445 -35.22 -45.33 12.36
CA LYS A 445 -34.86 -45.63 13.74
C LYS A 445 -36.07 -45.64 14.68
N LEU A 446 -37.01 -44.72 14.49
CA LEU A 446 -38.26 -44.67 15.25
C LEU A 446 -39.12 -45.93 15.00
N TYR A 447 -39.33 -46.30 13.74
CA TYR A 447 -40.09 -47.51 13.41
C TYR A 447 -39.42 -48.79 13.94
N ILE A 448 -38.09 -48.88 13.90
CA ILE A 448 -37.37 -50.02 14.49
C ILE A 448 -37.58 -50.09 16.00
N LYS A 449 -37.57 -48.94 16.69
CA LYS A 449 -37.82 -48.87 18.14
C LYS A 449 -39.24 -49.32 18.47
N GLU A 450 -40.22 -48.88 17.67
CA GLU A 450 -41.63 -49.26 17.82
C GLU A 450 -41.86 -50.77 17.58
N ILE A 451 -41.24 -51.34 16.55
CA ILE A 451 -41.27 -52.79 16.29
C ILE A 451 -40.66 -53.56 17.46
N LYS A 452 -39.57 -53.06 18.04
CA LYS A 452 -38.92 -53.70 19.20
C LYS A 452 -39.82 -53.67 20.43
N THR A 453 -40.51 -52.56 20.70
CA THR A 453 -41.48 -52.46 21.80
C THR A 453 -42.66 -53.38 21.60
N LEU A 454 -43.24 -53.42 20.39
CA LEU A 454 -44.35 -54.32 20.06
C LEU A 454 -43.94 -55.80 20.19
N ARG A 455 -42.73 -56.14 19.75
CA ARG A 455 -42.20 -57.51 19.89
C ARG A 455 -42.03 -57.90 21.36
N ASN A 456 -41.57 -57.00 22.22
CA ASN A 456 -41.46 -57.25 23.65
C ASN A 456 -42.84 -57.41 24.30
N HIS A 457 -43.77 -56.52 23.98
CA HIS A 457 -45.13 -56.60 24.48
C HIS A 457 -45.80 -57.92 24.07
N ASN A 458 -45.64 -58.36 22.82
CA ASN A 458 -46.19 -59.62 22.34
C ASN A 458 -45.55 -60.85 23.04
N LYS A 459 -44.27 -60.76 23.42
CA LYS A 459 -43.63 -61.79 24.26
C LYS A 459 -44.24 -61.84 25.66
N GLU A 460 -44.46 -60.68 26.29
CA GLU A 460 -45.12 -60.57 27.60
C GLU A 460 -46.54 -61.10 27.54
N THR A 461 -47.34 -60.67 26.56
CA THR A 461 -48.70 -61.17 26.36
C THR A 461 -48.71 -62.69 26.20
N LYS A 462 -47.76 -63.27 25.44
CA LYS A 462 -47.65 -64.72 25.28
C LYS A 462 -47.31 -65.42 26.60
N PHE A 463 -46.43 -64.82 27.41
CA PHE A 463 -46.09 -65.34 28.73
C PHE A 463 -47.31 -65.30 29.66
N ASP A 464 -48.00 -64.16 29.74
CA ASP A 464 -49.20 -64.00 30.56
C ASP A 464 -50.30 -64.97 30.16
N LEU A 465 -50.53 -65.14 28.85
CA LEU A 465 -51.54 -66.06 28.31
C LEU A 465 -51.22 -67.52 28.70
N GLN A 466 -49.93 -67.89 28.70
CA GLN A 466 -49.49 -69.19 29.19
C GLN A 466 -49.72 -69.32 30.71
N THR A 467 -49.41 -68.28 31.50
CA THR A 467 -49.67 -68.27 32.94
C THR A 467 -51.17 -68.39 33.25
N TYR A 468 -52.03 -67.67 32.54
CA TYR A 468 -53.47 -67.77 32.68
C TYR A 468 -53.98 -69.16 32.28
N LYS A 469 -53.43 -69.75 31.21
CA LYS A 469 -53.76 -71.12 30.80
C LYS A 469 -53.48 -72.13 31.92
N TYR A 470 -52.32 -72.04 32.58
CA TYR A 470 -52.01 -72.92 33.71
C TYR A 470 -52.91 -72.68 34.92
N LYS A 471 -53.26 -71.41 35.23
CA LYS A 471 -54.20 -71.09 36.31
C LYS A 471 -55.60 -71.66 36.05
N VAL A 472 -56.10 -71.54 34.81
CA VAL A 472 -57.39 -72.11 34.42
C VAL A 472 -57.36 -73.63 34.56
N LEU A 473 -56.30 -74.28 34.10
CA LEU A 473 -56.13 -75.73 34.22
C LEU A 473 -56.11 -76.20 35.69
N ASP A 474 -55.43 -75.48 36.59
CA ASP A 474 -55.43 -75.77 38.03
C ASP A 474 -56.83 -75.63 38.65
N LEU A 475 -57.56 -74.56 38.29
CA LEU A 475 -58.93 -74.35 38.76
C LEU A 475 -59.89 -75.41 38.24
N GLU A 476 -59.75 -75.82 36.98
CA GLU A 476 -60.52 -76.92 36.37
C GLU A 476 -60.27 -78.24 37.11
N ASN A 477 -59.01 -78.57 37.40
CA ASN A 477 -58.66 -79.77 38.15
C ASN A 477 -59.26 -79.75 39.57
N ARG A 478 -59.15 -78.62 40.28
CA ARG A 478 -59.78 -78.46 41.61
C ARG A 478 -61.30 -78.57 41.56
N LEU A 479 -61.94 -78.05 40.51
CA LEU A 479 -63.38 -78.18 40.32
C LEU A 479 -63.77 -79.63 40.11
N GLN A 480 -63.03 -80.36 39.27
CA GLN A 480 -63.25 -81.80 39.04
C GLN A 480 -63.07 -82.60 40.34
N GLU A 481 -62.01 -82.34 41.12
CA GLU A 481 -61.79 -82.97 42.41
C GLU A 481 -62.94 -82.69 43.39
N ASN A 482 -63.41 -81.44 43.45
CA ASN A 482 -64.57 -81.06 44.27
C ASN A 482 -65.86 -81.75 43.80
N GLN A 483 -66.08 -81.87 42.49
CA GLN A 483 -67.22 -82.61 41.94
C GLN A 483 -67.15 -84.11 42.28
N ILE A 484 -65.97 -84.72 42.19
CA ILE A 484 -65.73 -86.11 42.61
C ILE A 484 -65.98 -86.26 44.11
N PHE A 485 -65.52 -85.33 44.93
CA PHE A 485 -65.77 -85.31 46.37
C PHE A 485 -67.27 -85.24 46.68
N LEU A 486 -67.98 -84.29 46.08
CA LEU A 486 -69.43 -84.14 46.22
C LEU A 486 -70.19 -85.39 45.76
N ALA A 487 -69.78 -86.01 44.65
CA ALA A 487 -70.36 -87.25 44.16
C ALA A 487 -70.16 -88.40 45.16
N LYS A 488 -68.94 -88.55 45.71
CA LYS A 488 -68.64 -89.53 46.77
C LYS A 488 -69.45 -89.25 48.05
N GLU A 489 -69.63 -87.99 48.41
CA GLU A 489 -70.40 -87.59 49.60
C GLU A 489 -71.90 -87.86 49.41
N ARG A 490 -72.46 -87.56 48.23
CA ARG A 490 -73.84 -87.92 47.86
C ARG A 490 -74.04 -89.43 47.90
N LEU A 491 -73.08 -90.21 47.42
CA LEU A 491 -73.12 -91.67 47.47
C LEU A 491 -73.07 -92.22 48.90
N LYS A 492 -72.38 -91.53 49.82
CA LYS A 492 -72.39 -91.85 51.26
C LYS A 492 -73.70 -91.46 51.95
N LYS A 493 -74.32 -90.36 51.55
CA LYS A 493 -75.59 -89.86 52.13
C LYS A 493 -76.82 -90.60 51.59
N GLU A 494 -76.78 -91.13 50.36
CA GLU A 494 -77.83 -91.94 49.75
C GLU A 494 -77.27 -93.25 49.14
N PRO A 495 -77.00 -94.29 49.94
CA PRO A 495 -76.39 -95.53 49.45
C PRO A 495 -77.31 -96.41 48.57
N LEU A 496 -78.60 -96.07 48.43
CA LEU A 496 -79.64 -96.95 47.87
C LEU A 496 -80.40 -96.36 46.67
N ARG A 497 -79.67 -95.79 45.69
CA ARG A 497 -80.17 -95.68 44.31
C ARG A 497 -79.15 -96.26 43.33
N LYS A 498 -78.97 -97.58 43.37
CA LYS A 498 -78.66 -98.34 42.16
C LYS A 498 -79.99 -98.75 41.55
N LYS A 499 -80.33 -98.18 40.41
CA LYS A 499 -81.24 -98.77 39.43
C LYS A 499 -80.68 -98.49 38.05
#